data_AF-A0AAV0PX73-F1
#
_entry.id   AF-A0AAV0PX73-F1
#
_cell.length_a   1.000
_cell.length_b   1.000
_cell.length_c   1.000
_cell.angle_alpha   90.00
_cell.angle_beta   90.00
_cell.angle_gamma   90.00
#
_symmetry.space_group_name_H-M   'P 1'
#
loop_
_entity.id
_entity.type
_entity.pdbx_description
1 polymer ?
#
loop_
_entity_poly.entity_id
_entity_poly.type
_entity_poly.pdbx_seq_one_letter_code
_entity_poly.pdbx_strand_id
1 'polypeptide(L)'
;MPAPDVQLSTMMVTGYTRNGRIDDALTLFDKMTTRDVISWNSMLQGCLDCGDLGTARRLFDEMPERNVVSWTTMVNGYMKSGRVEEAEGLFRDMPGKDVAAWNAMIHGYSFNSKHEDALMVFIKMIREGVFPNQSTFTSVLNSCRGLEAVDKGREVHTVAIKLDLETDVSVGNSLLVMYTECGNVHDSVAVFKRIEGKNTVSWNSIIVGSAQHGCGIWALIFFNQMLRTGFEPDEFTFTGLLSACSRSGMLQKGRRFFEYITRYKSASVDLQHYTCMVDILGRSGKLHEAEELVKNMPMKPNSMVWLALLSACRVHSNVDAAERAAKSIFSLDPHCSAAYVLLSNLYASAGRWADVSRTRVRMRHGGVVKERGSSWVVMKGKKHEFVSGDRGHPLIERIYEKLRWLREKLKEVGYVADQRFALHDVEDEQKEEMLWCHSERLAIGFALISSVEGSGITVMKNLRVCGDCHEVIKLISGVVGREIVVRDSGRFHHFKNGVCSCSDYW
;
A
#
# COMPACT_ATOMS: atom_id res chain seq x y z
N MET A 1 46.68 -15.36 -32.32
CA MET A 1 45.43 -16.10 -32.04
C MET A 1 44.43 -15.72 -33.11
N PRO A 2 43.65 -16.64 -33.67
CA PRO A 2 42.54 -16.25 -34.54
C PRO A 2 41.58 -15.37 -33.74
N ALA A 3 41.01 -14.35 -34.38
CA ALA A 3 40.02 -13.50 -33.73
C ALA A 3 38.89 -14.40 -33.20
N PRO A 4 38.51 -14.27 -31.92
CA PRO A 4 37.40 -15.05 -31.38
C PRO A 4 36.16 -14.76 -32.23
N ASP A 5 35.40 -15.82 -32.50
CA ASP A 5 34.11 -15.72 -33.18
C ASP A 5 33.24 -14.64 -32.50
N VAL A 6 32.56 -13.82 -33.30
CA VAL A 6 31.71 -12.72 -32.83
C VAL A 6 30.68 -13.25 -31.85
N GLN A 7 30.09 -14.42 -32.15
CA GLN A 7 29.12 -15.07 -31.26
C GLN A 7 29.73 -15.43 -29.89
N LEU A 8 30.93 -16.01 -29.88
CA LEU A 8 31.62 -16.38 -28.64
C LEU A 8 31.94 -15.12 -27.80
N SER A 9 32.40 -14.05 -28.46
CA SER A 9 32.69 -12.77 -27.80
C SER A 9 31.42 -12.12 -27.25
N THR A 10 30.31 -12.13 -28.00
CA THR A 10 28.99 -11.63 -27.56
C THR A 10 28.47 -12.42 -26.35
N MET A 11 28.63 -13.75 -26.34
CA MET A 11 28.27 -14.59 -25.19
C MET A 11 29.11 -14.27 -23.96
N MET A 12 30.42 -14.07 -24.12
CA MET A 12 31.31 -13.69 -23.01
C MET A 12 30.97 -12.30 -22.46
N VAL A 13 30.75 -11.31 -23.32
CA VAL A 13 30.29 -9.97 -22.93
C VAL A 13 29.00 -10.07 -22.11
N THR A 14 28.01 -10.81 -22.61
CA THR A 14 26.73 -11.02 -21.92
C THR A 14 26.91 -11.74 -20.57
N GLY A 15 27.86 -12.68 -20.49
CA GLY A 15 28.21 -13.36 -19.24
C GLY A 15 28.87 -12.43 -18.23
N TYR A 16 29.78 -11.57 -18.66
CA TYR A 16 30.43 -10.59 -17.79
C TYR A 16 29.45 -9.54 -17.28
N THR A 17 28.59 -8.98 -18.13
CA THR A 17 27.59 -7.97 -17.72
C THR A 17 26.59 -8.54 -16.72
N ARG A 18 26.08 -9.77 -16.95
CA ARG A 18 25.16 -10.44 -16.00
C ARG A 18 25.77 -10.73 -14.64
N ASN A 19 27.10 -10.85 -14.57
CA ASN A 19 27.84 -11.07 -13.33
C ASN A 19 28.36 -9.76 -12.71
N GLY A 20 27.92 -8.59 -13.20
CA GLY A 20 28.33 -7.28 -12.69
C GLY A 20 29.80 -6.91 -12.97
N ARG A 21 30.49 -7.65 -13.83
CA ARG A 21 31.90 -7.42 -14.21
C ARG A 21 31.97 -6.50 -15.43
N ILE A 22 31.49 -5.26 -15.26
CA ILE A 22 31.31 -4.34 -16.40
C ILE A 22 32.64 -3.90 -17.02
N ASP A 23 33.71 -3.74 -16.24
CA ASP A 23 35.02 -3.34 -16.75
C ASP A 23 35.66 -4.41 -17.64
N ASP A 24 35.52 -5.68 -17.26
CA ASP A 24 35.97 -6.81 -18.07
C ASP A 24 35.14 -6.93 -19.35
N ALA A 25 33.84 -6.69 -19.25
CA ALA A 25 32.94 -6.67 -20.39
C ALA A 25 33.30 -5.55 -21.37
N LEU A 26 33.52 -4.32 -20.89
CA LEU A 26 33.98 -3.17 -21.68
C LEU A 26 35.33 -3.45 -22.35
N THR A 27 36.29 -4.00 -21.60
CA THR A 27 37.62 -4.33 -22.12
C THR A 27 37.55 -5.35 -23.25
N LEU A 28 36.70 -6.38 -23.11
CA LEU A 28 36.48 -7.36 -24.17
C LEU A 28 35.73 -6.75 -25.36
N PHE A 29 34.70 -5.96 -25.09
CA PHE A 29 33.88 -5.30 -26.08
C PHE A 29 34.69 -4.33 -26.96
N ASP A 30 35.59 -3.57 -26.36
CA ASP A 30 36.49 -2.66 -27.06
C ASP A 30 37.47 -3.42 -27.98
N LYS A 31 37.86 -4.64 -27.61
CA LYS A 31 38.73 -5.51 -28.42
C LYS A 31 38.01 -6.23 -29.57
N MET A 32 36.68 -6.25 -29.59
CA MET A 32 35.92 -6.87 -30.68
C MET A 32 36.10 -6.07 -31.97
N THR A 33 36.54 -6.74 -33.04
CA THR A 33 36.72 -6.13 -34.38
C THR A 33 35.39 -5.88 -35.08
N THR A 34 34.39 -6.72 -34.82
CA THR A 34 33.01 -6.57 -35.28
C THR A 34 32.07 -6.80 -34.10
N ARG A 35 31.07 -5.92 -33.96
CA ARG A 35 30.09 -5.92 -32.86
C ARG A 35 28.71 -6.00 -33.45
N ASP A 36 27.96 -7.02 -33.09
CA ASP A 36 26.55 -7.17 -33.47
C ASP A 36 25.64 -6.39 -32.53
N VAL A 37 24.38 -6.18 -32.92
CA VAL A 37 23.41 -5.43 -32.10
C VAL A 37 23.18 -6.07 -30.72
N ILE A 38 23.37 -7.38 -30.60
CA ILE A 38 23.22 -8.12 -29.34
C ILE A 38 24.33 -7.73 -28.35
N SER A 39 25.59 -7.72 -28.77
CA SER A 39 26.71 -7.31 -27.92
C SER A 39 26.57 -5.86 -27.45
N TRP A 40 26.15 -4.94 -28.32
CA TRP A 40 25.84 -3.56 -27.95
C TRP A 40 24.73 -3.49 -26.90
N ASN A 41 23.60 -4.17 -27.13
CA ASN A 41 22.47 -4.17 -26.18
C ASN A 41 22.84 -4.80 -24.84
N SER A 42 23.66 -5.86 -24.83
CA SER A 42 24.19 -6.47 -23.62
C SER A 42 25.08 -5.53 -22.82
N MET A 43 25.94 -4.75 -23.50
CA MET A 43 26.77 -3.73 -22.86
C MET A 43 25.94 -2.58 -22.30
N LEU A 44 24.97 -2.07 -23.07
CA LEU A 44 24.03 -1.05 -22.60
C LEU A 44 23.33 -1.50 -21.32
N GLN A 45 22.73 -2.69 -21.33
CA GLN A 45 22.02 -3.22 -20.16
C GLN A 45 22.96 -3.37 -18.96
N GLY A 46 24.17 -3.89 -19.17
CA GLY A 46 25.19 -4.01 -18.12
C GLY A 46 25.57 -2.67 -17.48
N CYS A 47 25.83 -1.64 -18.30
CA CYS A 47 26.14 -0.30 -17.79
C CYS A 47 24.96 0.28 -16.98
N LEU A 48 23.73 0.12 -17.47
CA LEU A 48 22.52 0.59 -16.79
C LEU A 48 22.28 -0.13 -15.45
N ASP A 49 22.50 -1.45 -15.40
CA ASP A 49 22.35 -2.24 -14.18
C ASP A 49 23.42 -1.87 -13.12
N CYS A 50 24.59 -1.40 -13.56
CA CYS A 50 25.61 -0.83 -12.68
C CYS A 50 25.38 0.66 -12.34
N GLY A 51 24.34 1.30 -12.88
CA GLY A 51 24.04 2.72 -12.68
C GLY A 51 24.92 3.70 -13.45
N ASP A 52 25.78 3.22 -14.36
CA ASP A 52 26.61 4.07 -15.22
C ASP A 52 25.84 4.52 -16.47
N LEU A 53 24.95 5.48 -16.26
CA LEU A 53 24.16 6.10 -17.32
C LEU A 53 25.03 6.85 -18.35
N GLY A 54 26.20 7.34 -17.95
CA GLY A 54 27.09 8.11 -18.81
C GLY A 54 27.70 7.23 -19.89
N THR A 55 28.27 6.09 -19.49
CA THR A 55 28.80 5.11 -20.44
C THR A 55 27.68 4.49 -21.27
N ALA A 56 26.53 4.17 -20.67
CA ALA A 56 25.38 3.66 -21.42
C ALA A 56 24.94 4.64 -22.52
N ARG A 57 24.85 5.95 -22.22
CA ARG A 57 24.51 6.96 -23.23
C ARG A 57 25.56 7.05 -24.34
N ARG A 58 26.84 7.08 -23.98
CA ARG A 58 27.94 7.12 -24.95
C ARG A 58 27.89 5.92 -25.89
N LEU A 59 27.77 4.71 -25.33
CA LEU A 59 27.65 3.49 -26.13
C LEU A 59 26.41 3.56 -27.04
N PHE A 60 25.28 4.03 -26.53
CA PHE A 60 24.06 4.18 -27.33
C PHE A 60 24.24 5.17 -28.48
N ASP A 61 25.03 6.23 -28.32
CA ASP A 61 25.34 7.22 -29.36
C ASP A 61 26.36 6.71 -30.39
N GLU A 62 27.30 5.87 -29.96
CA GLU A 62 28.29 5.23 -30.82
C GLU A 62 27.71 4.05 -31.64
N MET A 63 26.54 3.50 -31.25
CA MET A 63 25.89 2.39 -31.96
C MET A 63 25.62 2.74 -33.44
N PRO A 64 26.18 1.98 -34.40
CA PRO A 64 25.95 2.21 -35.82
C PRO A 64 24.49 1.99 -36.23
N GLU A 65 23.88 0.91 -35.72
CA GLU A 65 22.48 0.57 -35.94
C GLU A 65 21.78 0.37 -34.60
N ARG A 66 20.62 1.01 -34.43
CA ARG A 66 19.79 0.92 -33.24
C ARG A 66 18.47 0.27 -33.61
N ASN A 67 18.10 -0.77 -32.87
CA ASN A 67 16.79 -1.39 -33.00
C ASN A 67 15.90 -1.01 -31.81
N VAL A 68 14.65 -1.46 -31.83
CA VAL A 68 13.67 -1.15 -30.78
C VAL A 68 14.16 -1.56 -29.38
N VAL A 69 14.93 -2.66 -29.29
CA VAL A 69 15.52 -3.11 -28.02
C VAL A 69 16.53 -2.10 -27.50
N SER A 70 17.44 -1.60 -28.33
CA SER A 70 18.43 -0.57 -27.93
C SER A 70 17.75 0.67 -27.35
N TRP A 71 16.73 1.18 -28.03
CA TRP A 71 15.97 2.36 -27.58
C TRP A 71 15.20 2.08 -26.29
N THR A 72 14.50 0.95 -26.20
CA THR A 72 13.68 0.57 -25.04
C THR A 72 14.54 0.31 -23.80
N THR A 73 15.73 -0.28 -23.97
CA THR A 73 16.71 -0.48 -22.90
C THR A 73 17.16 0.86 -22.31
N MET A 74 17.49 1.86 -23.15
CA MET A 74 17.86 3.18 -22.66
C MET A 74 16.72 3.91 -21.97
N VAL A 75 15.50 3.86 -22.53
CA VAL A 75 14.30 4.44 -21.89
C VAL A 75 14.09 3.83 -20.50
N ASN A 76 14.13 2.51 -20.37
CA ASN A 76 14.02 1.82 -19.08
C ASN A 76 15.13 2.22 -18.10
N GLY A 77 16.37 2.34 -18.58
CA GLY A 77 17.50 2.78 -17.78
C GLY A 77 17.28 4.15 -17.15
N TYR A 78 16.90 5.14 -17.97
CA TYR A 78 16.61 6.48 -17.48
C TYR A 78 15.40 6.52 -16.53
N MET A 79 14.32 5.78 -16.83
CA MET A 79 13.17 5.69 -15.93
C MET A 79 13.53 5.08 -14.57
N LYS A 80 14.33 4.00 -14.54
CA LYS A 80 14.80 3.37 -13.29
C LYS A 80 15.65 4.32 -12.44
N SER A 81 16.38 5.24 -13.07
CA SER A 81 17.20 6.23 -12.38
C SER A 81 16.46 7.55 -12.06
N GLY A 82 15.15 7.63 -12.29
CA GLY A 82 14.34 8.82 -12.05
C GLY A 82 14.56 9.98 -13.04
N ARG A 83 15.34 9.76 -14.09
CA ARG A 83 15.64 10.72 -15.16
C ARG A 83 14.55 10.72 -16.23
N VAL A 84 13.34 11.10 -15.81
CA VAL A 84 12.12 10.93 -16.61
C VAL A 84 12.13 11.78 -17.88
N GLU A 85 12.70 12.98 -17.85
CA GLU A 85 12.74 13.90 -19.00
C GLU A 85 13.62 13.34 -20.13
N GLU A 86 14.78 12.78 -19.80
CA GLU A 86 15.64 12.12 -20.79
C GLU A 86 14.99 10.87 -21.40
N ALA A 87 14.26 10.11 -20.59
CA ALA A 87 13.49 8.96 -21.07
C ALA A 87 12.37 9.39 -22.04
N GLU A 88 11.64 10.46 -21.73
CA GLU A 88 10.63 11.04 -22.61
C GLU A 88 11.20 11.54 -23.93
N GLY A 89 12.38 12.17 -23.89
CA GLY A 89 13.11 12.60 -25.08
C GLY A 89 13.45 11.41 -25.98
N LEU A 90 14.10 10.39 -25.43
CA LEU A 90 14.43 9.18 -26.19
C LEU A 90 13.21 8.44 -26.73
N PHE A 91 12.14 8.34 -25.94
CA PHE A 91 10.91 7.74 -26.40
C PHE A 91 10.31 8.51 -27.57
N ARG A 92 10.31 9.84 -27.52
CA ARG A 92 9.83 10.69 -28.62
C ARG A 92 10.61 10.43 -29.91
N ASP A 93 11.93 10.41 -29.82
CA ASP A 93 12.86 10.24 -30.93
C ASP A 93 12.89 8.81 -31.50
N MET A 94 12.40 7.83 -30.75
CA MET A 94 12.37 6.42 -31.17
C MET A 94 11.56 6.24 -32.48
N PRO A 95 12.18 5.68 -33.54
CA PRO A 95 11.52 5.40 -34.81
C PRO A 95 10.66 4.15 -34.69
N GLY A 96 9.33 4.31 -34.77
CA GLY A 96 8.37 3.21 -34.61
C GLY A 96 8.31 2.67 -33.18
N LYS A 97 7.24 3.00 -32.45
CA LYS A 97 7.07 2.61 -31.04
C LYS A 97 6.21 1.35 -30.96
N ASP A 98 6.82 0.24 -30.58
CA ASP A 98 6.10 -1.01 -30.33
C ASP A 98 5.55 -1.09 -28.90
N VAL A 99 4.81 -2.16 -28.60
CA VAL A 99 4.20 -2.39 -27.28
C VAL A 99 5.24 -2.37 -26.15
N ALA A 100 6.47 -2.84 -26.39
CA ALA A 100 7.52 -2.87 -25.38
C ALA A 100 7.98 -1.45 -25.01
N ALA A 101 8.15 -0.58 -25.99
CA ALA A 101 8.48 0.83 -25.78
C ALA A 101 7.40 1.58 -24.97
N TRP A 102 6.12 1.36 -25.30
CA TRP A 102 5.01 1.94 -24.54
C TRP A 102 4.96 1.42 -23.11
N ASN A 103 5.14 0.11 -22.91
CA ASN A 103 5.17 -0.51 -21.60
C ASN A 103 6.32 0.01 -20.73
N ALA A 104 7.50 0.26 -21.32
CA ALA A 104 8.63 0.87 -20.62
C ALA A 104 8.27 2.25 -20.04
N MET A 105 7.59 3.09 -20.83
CA MET A 105 7.13 4.40 -20.35
C MET A 105 6.08 4.26 -19.24
N ILE A 106 5.03 3.45 -19.45
CA ILE A 106 3.95 3.27 -18.47
C ILE A 106 4.49 2.72 -17.14
N HIS A 107 5.31 1.66 -17.21
CA HIS A 107 5.95 1.08 -16.03
C HIS A 107 6.88 2.09 -15.35
N GLY A 108 7.70 2.80 -16.12
CA GLY A 108 8.61 3.81 -15.59
C GLY A 108 7.88 4.94 -14.85
N TYR A 109 6.76 5.44 -15.39
CA TYR A 109 5.96 6.47 -14.71
C TYR A 109 5.32 5.91 -13.44
N SER A 110 4.78 4.69 -13.49
CA SER A 110 4.22 4.00 -12.33
C SER A 110 5.26 3.84 -11.21
N PHE A 111 6.48 3.42 -11.57
CA PHE A 111 7.60 3.22 -10.65
C PHE A 111 8.07 4.52 -9.99
N ASN A 112 8.05 5.64 -10.71
CA ASN A 112 8.41 6.97 -10.20
C ASN A 112 7.23 7.72 -9.55
N SER A 113 6.16 7.02 -9.15
CA SER A 113 4.95 7.58 -8.55
C SER A 113 4.24 8.67 -9.38
N LYS A 114 4.52 8.73 -10.69
CA LYS A 114 3.88 9.61 -11.67
C LYS A 114 2.67 8.91 -12.30
N HIS A 115 1.72 8.53 -11.47
CA HIS A 115 0.65 7.62 -11.87
C HIS A 115 -0.34 8.21 -12.90
N GLU A 116 -0.62 9.51 -12.85
CA GLU A 116 -1.47 10.18 -13.85
C GLU A 116 -0.83 10.14 -15.24
N ASP A 117 0.48 10.40 -15.32
CA ASP A 117 1.23 10.33 -16.58
C ASP A 117 1.23 8.92 -17.17
N ALA A 118 1.34 7.88 -16.32
CA ALA A 118 1.21 6.49 -16.75
C ALA A 118 -0.15 6.20 -17.42
N LEU A 119 -1.25 6.72 -16.87
CA LEU A 119 -2.59 6.60 -17.47
C LEU A 119 -2.68 7.38 -18.79
N MET A 120 -2.08 8.57 -18.86
CA MET A 120 -2.07 9.37 -20.08
C MET A 120 -1.32 8.68 -21.22
N VAL A 121 -0.17 8.05 -20.92
CA VAL A 121 0.60 7.26 -21.89
C VAL A 121 -0.19 6.04 -22.37
N PHE A 122 -0.88 5.35 -21.47
CA PHE A 122 -1.77 4.24 -21.84
C PHE A 122 -2.90 4.68 -22.79
N ILE A 123 -3.55 5.80 -22.51
CA ILE A 123 -4.57 6.36 -23.40
C ILE A 123 -3.97 6.72 -24.75
N LYS A 124 -2.76 7.30 -24.77
CA LYS A 124 -2.05 7.66 -26.00
C LYS A 124 -1.69 6.42 -26.84
N MET A 125 -1.17 5.37 -26.21
CA MET A 125 -0.88 4.07 -26.84
C MET A 125 -2.10 3.53 -27.61
N ILE A 126 -3.27 3.53 -26.98
CA ILE A 126 -4.52 3.07 -27.62
C ILE A 126 -4.94 4.00 -28.76
N ARG A 127 -4.82 5.33 -28.59
CA ARG A 127 -5.16 6.31 -29.64
C ARG A 127 -4.27 6.19 -30.87
N GLU A 128 -3.02 5.77 -30.70
CA GLU A 128 -2.09 5.50 -31.80
C GLU A 128 -2.27 4.10 -32.39
N GLY A 129 -3.30 3.35 -31.98
CA GLY A 129 -3.63 2.04 -32.54
C GLY A 129 -2.74 0.90 -32.04
N VAL A 130 -1.95 1.13 -30.99
CA VAL A 130 -1.10 0.09 -30.39
C VAL A 130 -1.91 -0.65 -29.32
N PHE A 131 -2.09 -1.95 -29.50
CA PHE A 131 -2.89 -2.78 -28.60
C PHE A 131 -2.15 -3.09 -27.29
N PRO A 132 -2.74 -2.78 -26.12
CA PRO A 132 -2.22 -3.17 -24.82
C PRO A 132 -2.11 -4.69 -24.66
N ASN A 133 -1.08 -5.14 -23.95
CA ASN A 133 -0.93 -6.54 -23.53
C ASN A 133 -1.02 -6.67 -22.00
N GLN A 134 -0.83 -7.89 -21.49
CA GLN A 134 -0.92 -8.20 -20.06
C GLN A 134 0.01 -7.31 -19.22
N SER A 135 1.25 -7.11 -19.65
CA SER A 135 2.23 -6.25 -18.96
C SER A 135 1.81 -4.77 -18.96
N THR A 136 1.11 -4.31 -20.01
CA THR A 136 0.51 -2.97 -20.03
C THR A 136 -0.50 -2.86 -18.89
N PHE A 137 -1.45 -3.79 -18.80
CA PHE A 137 -2.51 -3.76 -17.79
C PHE A 137 -1.98 -3.85 -16.37
N THR A 138 -1.00 -4.71 -16.09
CA THR A 138 -0.42 -4.79 -14.73
C THR A 138 0.15 -3.44 -14.28
N SER A 139 0.83 -2.72 -15.18
CA SER A 139 1.45 -1.41 -14.90
C SER A 139 0.42 -0.28 -14.75
N VAL A 140 -0.61 -0.27 -15.61
CA VAL A 140 -1.70 0.72 -15.57
C VAL A 140 -2.56 0.53 -14.33
N LEU A 141 -2.92 -0.71 -13.99
CA LEU A 141 -3.71 -1.03 -12.79
C LEU A 141 -2.94 -0.71 -11.51
N ASN A 142 -1.62 -0.92 -11.48
CA ASN A 142 -0.78 -0.46 -10.38
C ASN A 142 -0.80 1.07 -10.23
N SER A 143 -0.92 1.81 -11.34
CA SER A 143 -1.06 3.27 -11.30
C SER A 143 -2.45 3.70 -10.82
N CYS A 144 -3.53 3.02 -11.21
CA CYS A 144 -4.87 3.22 -10.64
C CYS A 144 -4.88 2.97 -9.12
N ARG A 145 -4.19 1.91 -8.68
CA ARG A 145 -3.99 1.57 -7.26
C ARG A 145 -3.24 2.68 -6.53
N GLY A 146 -2.12 3.17 -7.08
CA GLY A 146 -1.33 4.26 -6.50
C GLY A 146 -2.09 5.59 -6.41
N LEU A 147 -3.02 5.85 -7.33
CA LEU A 147 -3.94 6.99 -7.27
C LEU A 147 -5.13 6.77 -6.33
N GLU A 148 -5.32 5.54 -5.84
CA GLU A 148 -6.50 5.11 -5.06
C GLU A 148 -7.82 5.45 -5.80
N ALA A 149 -7.80 5.38 -7.14
CA ALA A 149 -8.85 5.83 -8.02
C ALA A 149 -9.64 4.65 -8.61
N VAL A 150 -10.61 4.13 -7.84
CA VAL A 150 -11.43 2.97 -8.24
C VAL A 150 -12.13 3.16 -9.59
N ASP A 151 -12.57 4.38 -9.90
CA ASP A 151 -13.26 4.68 -11.16
C ASP A 151 -12.33 4.54 -12.37
N LYS A 152 -11.07 4.97 -12.23
CA LYS A 152 -10.03 4.75 -13.27
C LYS A 152 -9.68 3.27 -13.40
N GLY A 153 -9.63 2.56 -12.27
CA GLY A 153 -9.52 1.10 -12.26
C GLY A 153 -10.63 0.41 -13.07
N ARG A 154 -11.89 0.86 -12.92
CA ARG A 154 -13.05 0.33 -13.66
C ARG A 154 -13.01 0.66 -15.15
N GLU A 155 -12.59 1.88 -15.50
CA GLU A 155 -12.36 2.27 -16.90
C GLU A 155 -11.35 1.32 -17.56
N VAL A 156 -10.20 1.10 -16.92
CA VAL A 156 -9.14 0.20 -17.40
C VAL A 156 -9.62 -1.24 -17.45
N HIS A 157 -10.31 -1.73 -16.42
CA HIS A 157 -10.88 -3.08 -16.40
C HIS A 157 -11.86 -3.29 -17.57
N THR A 158 -12.68 -2.29 -17.90
CA THR A 158 -13.57 -2.36 -19.07
C THR A 158 -12.79 -2.55 -20.38
N VAL A 159 -11.62 -1.92 -20.52
CA VAL A 159 -10.74 -2.14 -21.68
C VAL A 159 -10.17 -3.56 -21.67
N ALA A 160 -9.77 -4.09 -20.52
CA ALA A 160 -9.28 -5.48 -20.40
C ALA A 160 -10.36 -6.49 -20.85
N ILE A 161 -11.62 -6.28 -20.47
CA ILE A 161 -12.75 -7.10 -20.92
C ILE A 161 -12.89 -7.06 -22.44
N LYS A 162 -12.84 -5.86 -23.05
CA LYS A 162 -12.96 -5.70 -24.51
C LYS A 162 -11.82 -6.35 -25.30
N LEU A 163 -10.66 -6.54 -24.67
CA LEU A 163 -9.49 -7.19 -25.25
C LEU A 163 -9.39 -8.68 -24.88
N ASP A 164 -10.40 -9.23 -24.20
CA ASP A 164 -10.44 -10.62 -23.73
C ASP A 164 -9.26 -10.99 -22.79
N LEU A 165 -8.86 -10.02 -21.95
CA LEU A 165 -7.75 -10.16 -21.00
C LEU A 165 -8.20 -10.25 -19.54
N GLU A 166 -9.51 -10.22 -19.25
CA GLU A 166 -10.03 -10.30 -17.88
C GLU A 166 -9.72 -11.65 -17.19
N THR A 167 -9.71 -12.74 -17.96
CA THR A 167 -9.48 -14.11 -17.44
C THR A 167 -8.00 -14.41 -17.23
N ASP A 168 -7.09 -13.62 -17.80
CA ASP A 168 -5.64 -13.78 -17.66
C ASP A 168 -5.20 -13.68 -16.19
N VAL A 169 -4.34 -14.59 -15.75
CA VAL A 169 -3.91 -14.67 -14.35
C VAL A 169 -3.14 -13.43 -13.89
N SER A 170 -2.34 -12.81 -14.77
CA SER A 170 -1.51 -11.65 -14.43
C SER A 170 -2.35 -10.37 -14.34
N VAL A 171 -3.23 -10.16 -15.32
CA VAL A 171 -4.18 -9.05 -15.35
C VAL A 171 -5.19 -9.20 -14.22
N GLY A 172 -5.77 -10.38 -14.05
CA GLY A 172 -6.69 -10.73 -12.98
C GLY A 172 -6.10 -10.48 -11.59
N ASN A 173 -4.87 -10.93 -11.32
CA ASN A 173 -4.20 -10.65 -10.04
C ASN A 173 -3.97 -9.15 -9.81
N SER A 174 -3.64 -8.40 -10.86
CA SER A 174 -3.47 -6.94 -10.76
C SER A 174 -4.80 -6.22 -10.50
N LEU A 175 -5.89 -6.70 -11.11
CA LEU A 175 -7.25 -6.23 -10.85
C LEU A 175 -7.69 -6.52 -9.42
N LEU A 176 -7.38 -7.72 -8.90
CA LEU A 176 -7.66 -8.08 -7.51
C LEU A 176 -7.06 -7.07 -6.53
N VAL A 177 -5.75 -6.85 -6.65
CA VAL A 177 -5.01 -5.94 -5.77
C VAL A 177 -5.52 -4.51 -5.92
N MET A 178 -5.77 -4.06 -7.16
CA MET A 178 -6.32 -2.72 -7.42
C MET A 178 -7.67 -2.53 -6.72
N TYR A 179 -8.62 -3.46 -6.88
CA TYR A 179 -9.93 -3.35 -6.26
C TYR A 179 -9.87 -3.42 -4.73
N THR A 180 -9.06 -4.32 -4.15
CA THR A 180 -8.90 -4.39 -2.70
C THR A 180 -8.31 -3.10 -2.14
N GLU A 181 -7.22 -2.60 -2.71
CA GLU A 181 -6.55 -1.41 -2.19
C GLU A 181 -7.29 -0.10 -2.52
N CYS A 182 -8.25 -0.12 -3.44
CA CYS A 182 -9.17 1.01 -3.67
C CYS A 182 -10.48 0.91 -2.87
N GLY A 183 -10.58 -0.02 -1.90
CA GLY A 183 -11.73 -0.09 -1.00
C GLY A 183 -12.91 -0.93 -1.48
N ASN A 184 -12.77 -1.71 -2.55
CA ASN A 184 -13.86 -2.50 -3.13
C ASN A 184 -13.56 -4.01 -3.14
N VAL A 185 -13.80 -4.66 -2.00
CA VAL A 185 -13.62 -6.11 -1.83
C VAL A 185 -14.64 -6.95 -2.62
N HIS A 186 -15.80 -6.39 -2.96
CA HIS A 186 -16.82 -7.13 -3.70
C HIS A 186 -16.42 -7.33 -5.17
N ASP A 187 -15.97 -6.26 -5.82
CA ASP A 187 -15.47 -6.32 -7.20
C ASP A 187 -14.19 -7.18 -7.26
N SER A 188 -13.34 -7.18 -6.22
CA SER A 188 -12.18 -8.10 -6.18
C SER A 188 -12.61 -9.56 -6.09
N VAL A 189 -13.61 -9.92 -5.27
CA VAL A 189 -14.16 -11.29 -5.24
C VAL A 189 -14.77 -11.68 -6.60
N ALA A 190 -15.40 -10.75 -7.31
CA ALA A 190 -15.97 -11.00 -8.63
C ALA A 190 -14.87 -11.31 -9.67
N VAL A 191 -13.82 -10.48 -9.70
CA VAL A 191 -12.63 -10.71 -10.54
C VAL A 191 -11.99 -12.05 -10.19
N PHE A 192 -11.80 -12.35 -8.90
CA PHE A 192 -11.16 -13.60 -8.45
C PHE A 192 -11.84 -14.81 -9.07
N LYS A 193 -13.17 -14.84 -9.05
CA LYS A 193 -13.96 -15.94 -9.62
C LYS A 193 -13.67 -16.14 -11.11
N ARG A 194 -13.47 -15.07 -11.87
CA ARG A 194 -13.27 -15.09 -13.33
C ARG A 194 -11.85 -15.45 -13.78
N ILE A 195 -10.85 -15.35 -12.92
CA ILE A 195 -9.47 -15.72 -13.26
C ILE A 195 -9.40 -17.19 -13.67
N GLU A 196 -8.87 -17.47 -14.85
CA GLU A 196 -8.52 -18.82 -15.30
C GLU A 196 -7.09 -19.16 -14.88
N GLY A 197 -6.83 -20.43 -14.55
CA GLY A 197 -5.49 -20.85 -14.13
C GLY A 197 -4.98 -20.15 -12.85
N LYS A 198 -5.87 -19.90 -11.87
CA LYS A 198 -5.55 -19.32 -10.56
C LYS A 198 -4.29 -19.97 -9.98
N ASN A 199 -3.36 -19.15 -9.49
CA ASN A 199 -2.13 -19.61 -8.86
C ASN A 199 -2.10 -19.20 -7.37
N THR A 200 -1.01 -19.55 -6.67
CA THR A 200 -0.81 -19.19 -5.26
C THR A 200 -0.94 -17.68 -5.03
N VAL A 201 -0.47 -16.85 -5.97
CA VAL A 201 -0.59 -15.39 -5.88
C VAL A 201 -2.06 -14.94 -5.91
N SER A 202 -2.91 -15.54 -6.76
CA SER A 202 -4.35 -15.26 -6.80
C SER A 202 -5.02 -15.56 -5.45
N TRP A 203 -4.71 -16.72 -4.86
CA TRP A 203 -5.26 -17.13 -3.57
C TRP A 203 -4.79 -16.25 -2.41
N ASN A 204 -3.49 -15.95 -2.36
CA ASN A 204 -2.91 -15.07 -1.34
C ASN A 204 -3.50 -13.67 -1.42
N SER A 205 -3.66 -13.12 -2.64
CA SER A 205 -4.22 -11.79 -2.85
C SER A 205 -5.65 -11.67 -2.31
N ILE A 206 -6.52 -12.66 -2.58
CA ILE A 206 -7.91 -12.61 -2.10
C ILE A 206 -8.03 -12.87 -0.59
N ILE A 207 -7.16 -13.70 -0.01
CA ILE A 207 -7.12 -13.96 1.44
C ILE A 207 -6.66 -12.69 2.18
N VAL A 208 -5.56 -12.08 1.75
CA VAL A 208 -5.00 -10.86 2.35
C VAL A 208 -5.96 -9.69 2.16
N GLY A 209 -6.53 -9.53 0.96
CA GLY A 209 -7.55 -8.52 0.68
C GLY A 209 -8.76 -8.69 1.59
N SER A 210 -9.33 -9.89 1.70
CA SER A 210 -10.44 -10.16 2.64
C SER A 210 -10.08 -9.80 4.09
N ALA A 211 -8.85 -10.10 4.52
CA ALA A 211 -8.35 -9.72 5.83
C ALA A 211 -8.28 -8.20 6.04
N GLN A 212 -7.82 -7.44 5.03
CA GLN A 212 -7.73 -5.97 5.07
C GLN A 212 -9.08 -5.30 5.26
N HIS A 213 -10.16 -5.90 4.75
CA HIS A 213 -11.52 -5.36 4.85
C HIS A 213 -12.31 -5.84 6.08
N GLY A 214 -11.65 -6.54 7.00
CA GLY A 214 -12.31 -7.10 8.18
C GLY A 214 -13.16 -8.35 7.90
N CYS A 215 -13.16 -8.85 6.66
CA CYS A 215 -13.91 -10.03 6.22
C CYS A 215 -13.16 -11.33 6.55
N GLY A 216 -12.75 -11.53 7.80
CA GLY A 216 -11.93 -12.69 8.20
C GLY A 216 -12.58 -14.05 7.92
N ILE A 217 -13.91 -14.13 7.92
CA ILE A 217 -14.63 -15.35 7.53
C ILE A 217 -14.39 -15.67 6.05
N TRP A 218 -14.40 -14.67 5.16
CA TRP A 218 -14.15 -14.89 3.74
C TRP A 218 -12.71 -15.36 3.50
N ALA A 219 -11.73 -14.80 4.21
CA ALA A 219 -10.35 -15.27 4.16
C ALA A 219 -10.24 -16.78 4.48
N LEU A 220 -10.96 -17.24 5.50
CA LEU A 220 -11.00 -18.68 5.84
C LEU A 220 -11.72 -19.52 4.77
N ILE A 221 -12.78 -19.00 4.15
CA ILE A 221 -13.48 -19.69 3.07
C ILE A 221 -12.55 -19.87 1.87
N PHE A 222 -11.85 -18.81 1.44
CA PHE A 222 -10.90 -18.89 0.32
C PHE A 222 -9.73 -19.80 0.63
N PHE A 223 -9.20 -19.79 1.86
CA PHE A 223 -8.18 -20.74 2.28
C PHE A 223 -8.66 -22.20 2.20
N ASN A 224 -9.87 -22.50 2.65
CA ASN A 224 -10.42 -23.85 2.51
C ASN A 224 -10.62 -24.24 1.03
N GLN A 225 -10.99 -23.29 0.16
CA GLN A 225 -11.09 -23.54 -1.27
C GLN A 225 -9.71 -23.81 -1.89
N MET A 226 -8.68 -23.03 -1.54
CA MET A 226 -7.29 -23.22 -1.95
C MET A 226 -6.82 -24.65 -1.65
N LEU A 227 -7.02 -25.12 -0.42
CA LEU A 227 -6.69 -26.49 0.01
C LEU A 227 -7.44 -27.55 -0.79
N ARG A 228 -8.75 -27.36 -1.02
CA ARG A 228 -9.57 -28.31 -1.80
C ARG A 228 -9.15 -28.40 -3.26
N THR A 229 -8.58 -27.33 -3.81
CA THR A 229 -8.02 -27.30 -5.17
C THR A 229 -6.59 -27.82 -5.25
N GLY A 230 -6.01 -28.31 -4.15
CA GLY A 230 -4.67 -28.91 -4.13
C GLY A 230 -3.51 -27.92 -4.09
N PHE A 231 -3.78 -26.63 -3.84
CA PHE A 231 -2.71 -25.64 -3.68
C PHE A 231 -2.15 -25.69 -2.25
N GLU A 232 -0.82 -25.80 -2.14
CA GLU A 232 -0.15 -25.74 -0.84
C GLU A 232 -0.09 -24.29 -0.33
N PRO A 233 -0.52 -24.04 0.93
CA PRO A 233 -0.33 -22.76 1.59
C PRO A 233 1.15 -22.41 1.76
N ASP A 234 1.49 -21.16 1.48
CA ASP A 234 2.83 -20.62 1.68
C ASP A 234 2.87 -19.62 2.87
N GLU A 235 4.04 -19.02 3.08
CA GLU A 235 4.31 -18.01 4.10
C GLU A 235 3.31 -16.84 4.05
N PHE A 236 2.98 -16.38 2.84
CA PHE A 236 2.05 -15.28 2.62
C PHE A 236 0.61 -15.69 2.92
N THR A 237 0.22 -16.94 2.62
CA THR A 237 -1.08 -17.49 2.99
C THR A 237 -1.30 -17.39 4.49
N PHE A 238 -0.34 -17.86 5.29
CA PHE A 238 -0.45 -17.86 6.75
C PHE A 238 -0.38 -16.46 7.36
N THR A 239 0.45 -15.57 6.82
CA THR A 239 0.44 -14.15 7.19
C THR A 239 -0.95 -13.52 6.95
N GLY A 240 -1.57 -13.81 5.81
CA GLY A 240 -2.93 -13.36 5.49
C GLY A 240 -3.98 -13.89 6.48
N LEU A 241 -3.88 -15.17 6.85
CA LEU A 241 -4.78 -15.82 7.82
C LEU A 241 -4.63 -15.27 9.23
N LEU A 242 -3.39 -15.06 9.71
CA LEU A 242 -3.16 -14.45 11.02
C LEU A 242 -3.63 -13.00 11.03
N SER A 243 -3.40 -12.24 9.96
CA SER A 243 -3.94 -10.88 9.81
C SER A 243 -5.46 -10.86 9.85
N ALA A 244 -6.12 -11.82 9.19
CA ALA A 244 -7.58 -12.00 9.24
C ALA A 244 -8.05 -12.30 10.67
N CYS A 245 -7.36 -13.20 11.37
CA CYS A 245 -7.67 -13.52 12.76
C CYS A 245 -7.49 -12.31 13.69
N SER A 246 -6.43 -11.51 13.47
CA SER A 246 -6.19 -10.29 14.23
C SER A 246 -7.31 -9.28 14.05
N ARG A 247 -7.66 -8.97 12.80
CA ARG A 247 -8.62 -7.91 12.50
C ARG A 247 -10.06 -8.31 12.81
N SER A 248 -10.39 -9.60 12.79
CA SER A 248 -11.73 -10.11 13.10
C SER A 248 -11.86 -10.74 14.50
N GLY A 249 -10.89 -10.52 15.40
CA GLY A 249 -10.96 -10.99 16.79
C GLY A 249 -10.99 -12.52 16.98
N MET A 250 -10.41 -13.29 16.06
CA MET A 250 -10.46 -14.76 16.08
C MET A 250 -9.27 -15.39 16.81
N LEU A 251 -9.08 -15.07 18.09
CA LEU A 251 -7.94 -15.51 18.90
C LEU A 251 -7.63 -17.01 18.80
N GLN A 252 -8.64 -17.86 18.98
CA GLN A 252 -8.44 -19.32 19.00
C GLN A 252 -8.04 -19.88 17.63
N LYS A 253 -8.54 -19.31 16.53
CA LYS A 253 -8.12 -19.71 15.18
C LYS A 253 -6.70 -19.24 14.91
N GLY A 254 -6.36 -18.02 15.31
CA GLY A 254 -5.00 -17.49 15.24
C GLY A 254 -3.98 -18.39 15.92
N ARG A 255 -4.28 -18.85 17.15
CA ARG A 255 -3.43 -19.82 17.88
C ARG A 255 -3.23 -21.11 17.11
N ARG A 256 -4.31 -21.70 16.59
CA ARG A 256 -4.24 -22.96 15.83
C ARG A 256 -3.39 -22.83 14.57
N PHE A 257 -3.54 -21.72 13.83
CA PHE A 257 -2.68 -21.47 12.66
C PHE A 257 -1.22 -21.28 13.06
N PHE A 258 -0.95 -20.49 14.12
CA PHE A 258 0.40 -20.25 14.60
C PHE A 258 1.08 -21.53 15.12
N GLU A 259 0.34 -22.38 15.83
CA GLU A 259 0.81 -23.71 16.27
C GLU A 259 1.07 -24.64 15.08
N TYR A 260 0.22 -24.59 14.06
CA TYR A 260 0.39 -25.40 12.85
C TYR A 260 1.68 -25.01 12.10
N ILE A 261 1.89 -23.72 11.82
CA ILE A 261 3.10 -23.26 11.11
C ILE A 261 4.38 -23.53 11.92
N THR A 262 4.34 -23.33 13.24
CA THR A 262 5.52 -23.56 14.10
C THR A 262 5.89 -25.04 14.20
N ARG A 263 4.91 -25.95 14.19
CA ARG A 263 5.17 -27.40 14.27
C ARG A 263 5.48 -28.06 12.93
N TYR A 264 4.77 -27.71 11.86
CA TYR A 264 4.80 -28.47 10.60
C TYR A 264 5.44 -27.72 9.44
N LYS A 265 5.65 -26.40 9.58
CA LYS A 265 6.29 -25.56 8.58
C LYS A 265 7.28 -24.60 9.27
N SER A 266 8.03 -25.08 10.27
CA SER A 266 8.88 -24.23 11.14
C SER A 266 9.86 -23.35 10.37
N ALA A 267 10.38 -23.83 9.23
CA ALA A 267 11.24 -23.08 8.32
C ALA A 267 10.57 -21.86 7.65
N SER A 268 9.23 -21.78 7.69
CA SER A 268 8.43 -20.68 7.12
C SER A 268 8.00 -19.63 8.15
N VAL A 269 8.34 -19.80 9.44
CA VAL A 269 7.95 -18.83 10.45
C VAL A 269 8.94 -17.67 10.47
N ASP A 270 8.48 -16.52 10.00
CA ASP A 270 9.23 -15.28 9.92
C ASP A 270 8.78 -14.26 10.99
N LEU A 271 9.37 -13.07 10.94
CA LEU A 271 9.07 -11.96 11.83
C LEU A 271 7.63 -11.43 11.66
N GLN A 272 7.06 -11.53 10.46
CA GLN A 272 5.72 -11.07 10.17
C GLN A 272 4.66 -11.96 10.85
N HIS A 273 4.86 -13.28 10.91
CA HIS A 273 3.97 -14.18 11.65
C HIS A 273 3.90 -13.84 13.14
N TYR A 274 5.05 -13.58 13.77
CA TYR A 274 5.10 -13.17 15.17
C TYR A 274 4.45 -11.80 15.38
N THR A 275 4.69 -10.84 14.47
CA THR A 275 4.02 -9.53 14.52
C THR A 275 2.50 -9.68 14.52
N CYS A 276 1.96 -10.54 13.65
CA CYS A 276 0.52 -10.81 13.60
C CYS A 276 0.03 -11.49 14.88
N MET A 277 0.78 -12.44 15.44
CA MET A 277 0.39 -13.13 16.66
C MET A 277 0.43 -12.22 17.90
N VAL A 278 1.41 -11.33 17.98
CA VAL A 278 1.47 -10.27 19.00
C VAL A 278 0.28 -9.32 18.88
N ASP A 279 -0.11 -8.92 17.66
CA ASP A 279 -1.30 -8.10 17.43
C ASP A 279 -2.59 -8.84 17.83
N ILE A 280 -2.71 -10.15 17.52
CA ILE A 280 -3.85 -11.00 17.94
C ILE A 280 -3.95 -11.03 19.47
N LEU A 281 -2.87 -11.37 20.16
CA LEU A 281 -2.84 -11.45 21.63
C LEU A 281 -3.09 -10.09 22.26
N GLY A 282 -2.44 -9.06 21.72
CA GLY A 282 -2.52 -7.69 22.15
C GLY A 282 -3.95 -7.16 22.12
N ARG A 283 -4.63 -7.24 20.96
CA ARG A 283 -6.03 -6.80 20.81
C ARG A 283 -7.02 -7.62 21.65
N SER A 284 -6.67 -8.86 21.97
CA SER A 284 -7.47 -9.73 22.84
C SER A 284 -7.26 -9.46 24.34
N GLY A 285 -6.50 -8.42 24.72
CA GLY A 285 -6.18 -8.10 26.11
C GLY A 285 -5.13 -9.00 26.75
N LYS A 286 -4.48 -9.89 26.01
CA LYS A 286 -3.47 -10.83 26.52
C LYS A 286 -2.07 -10.21 26.46
N LEU A 287 -1.91 -9.01 27.01
CA LEU A 287 -0.67 -8.22 26.90
C LEU A 287 0.56 -8.91 27.49
N HIS A 288 0.42 -9.58 28.64
CA HIS A 288 1.53 -10.32 29.24
C HIS A 288 2.00 -11.47 28.33
N GLU A 289 1.05 -12.22 27.77
CA GLU A 289 1.34 -13.33 26.86
C GLU A 289 1.95 -12.83 25.55
N ALA A 290 1.49 -11.67 25.06
CA ALA A 290 2.08 -11.00 23.91
C ALA A 290 3.53 -10.57 24.19
N GLU A 291 3.81 -9.96 25.33
CA GLU A 291 5.17 -9.57 25.73
C GLU A 291 6.10 -10.79 25.88
N GLU A 292 5.58 -11.87 26.47
CA GLU A 292 6.32 -13.13 26.62
C GLU A 292 6.62 -13.78 25.26
N LEU A 293 5.67 -13.73 24.32
CA LEU A 293 5.89 -14.20 22.96
C LEU A 293 7.03 -13.45 22.28
N VAL A 294 7.09 -12.12 22.45
CA VAL A 294 8.18 -11.29 21.88
C VAL A 294 9.54 -11.64 22.48
N LYS A 295 9.61 -11.92 23.78
CA LYS A 295 10.87 -12.28 24.46
C LYS A 295 11.39 -13.66 24.06
N ASN A 296 10.49 -14.59 23.76
CA ASN A 296 10.81 -15.98 23.43
C ASN A 296 10.91 -16.24 21.91
N MET A 297 10.95 -15.20 21.09
CA MET A 297 11.14 -15.34 19.65
C MET A 297 12.54 -15.91 19.34
N PRO A 298 12.67 -16.84 18.38
CA PRO A 298 13.97 -17.38 17.99
C PRO A 298 14.82 -16.38 17.19
N MET A 299 14.21 -15.33 16.64
CA MET A 299 14.86 -14.21 15.97
C MET A 299 14.76 -12.93 16.79
N LYS A 300 15.70 -12.00 16.57
CA LYS A 300 15.71 -10.69 17.24
C LYS A 300 14.45 -9.88 16.86
N PRO A 301 13.64 -9.43 17.83
CA PRO A 301 12.49 -8.57 17.53
C PRO A 301 12.91 -7.23 16.92
N ASN A 302 12.19 -6.76 15.92
CA ASN A 302 12.36 -5.42 15.34
C ASN A 302 11.38 -4.42 15.97
N SER A 303 11.47 -3.14 15.55
CA SER A 303 10.57 -2.09 16.01
C SER A 303 9.10 -2.37 15.71
N MET A 304 8.77 -3.08 14.62
CA MET A 304 7.39 -3.37 14.22
C MET A 304 6.67 -4.32 15.20
N VAL A 305 7.35 -5.37 15.66
CA VAL A 305 6.80 -6.31 16.66
C VAL A 305 6.47 -5.57 17.96
N TRP A 306 7.40 -4.73 18.44
CA TRP A 306 7.18 -3.93 19.65
C TRP A 306 6.12 -2.84 19.45
N LEU A 307 6.03 -2.25 18.25
CA LEU A 307 4.97 -1.30 17.90
C LEU A 307 3.58 -1.95 17.93
N ALA A 308 3.46 -3.21 17.49
CA ALA A 308 2.21 -3.96 17.62
C ALA A 308 1.80 -4.11 19.09
N LEU A 309 2.73 -4.47 19.98
CA LEU A 309 2.49 -4.55 21.42
C LEU A 309 2.13 -3.19 22.03
N LEU A 310 2.86 -2.13 21.68
CA LEU A 310 2.60 -0.76 22.17
C LEU A 310 1.22 -0.26 21.71
N SER A 311 0.84 -0.54 20.47
CA SER A 311 -0.49 -0.22 19.92
C SER A 311 -1.60 -0.96 20.68
N ALA A 312 -1.39 -2.22 21.07
CA ALA A 312 -2.31 -2.98 21.89
C ALA A 312 -2.43 -2.43 23.32
N CYS A 313 -1.31 -2.01 23.93
CA CYS A 313 -1.31 -1.39 25.25
C CYS A 313 -2.18 -0.13 25.30
N ARG A 314 -2.24 0.64 24.20
CA ARG A 314 -3.15 1.79 24.06
C ARG A 314 -4.62 1.38 24.12
N VAL A 315 -5.00 0.26 23.50
CA VAL A 315 -6.39 -0.23 23.51
C VAL A 315 -6.82 -0.61 24.94
N HIS A 316 -5.92 -1.18 25.73
CA HIS A 316 -6.20 -1.66 27.08
C HIS A 316 -5.74 -0.71 28.20
N SER A 317 -5.34 0.53 27.86
CA SER A 317 -4.87 1.54 28.81
C SER A 317 -3.73 1.07 29.75
N ASN A 318 -2.88 0.15 29.29
CA ASN A 318 -1.80 -0.41 30.11
C ASN A 318 -0.50 0.38 29.91
N VAL A 319 -0.24 1.33 30.81
CA VAL A 319 0.90 2.24 30.71
C VAL A 319 2.24 1.53 30.95
N ASP A 320 2.30 0.58 31.88
CA ASP A 320 3.55 -0.09 32.25
C ASP A 320 4.10 -0.96 31.11
N ALA A 321 3.23 -1.74 30.46
CA ALA A 321 3.62 -2.55 29.31
C ALA A 321 4.00 -1.66 28.11
N ALA A 322 3.31 -0.54 27.92
CA ALA A 322 3.63 0.44 26.88
C ALA A 322 5.02 1.07 27.10
N GLU A 323 5.37 1.44 28.32
CA GLU A 323 6.70 2.00 28.64
C GLU A 323 7.82 0.99 28.35
N ARG A 324 7.62 -0.29 28.71
CA ARG A 324 8.57 -1.37 28.38
C ARG A 324 8.72 -1.55 26.87
N ALA A 325 7.60 -1.64 26.14
CA ALA A 325 7.63 -1.77 24.69
C ALA A 325 8.30 -0.56 24.00
N ALA A 326 7.98 0.66 24.44
CA ALA A 326 8.58 1.89 23.91
C ALA A 326 10.09 1.95 24.19
N LYS A 327 10.54 1.53 25.38
CA LYS A 327 11.98 1.43 25.70
C LYS A 327 12.69 0.49 24.73
N SER A 328 12.11 -0.68 24.44
CA SER A 328 12.65 -1.61 23.45
C SER A 328 12.70 -0.97 22.05
N ILE A 329 11.65 -0.27 21.62
CA ILE A 329 11.63 0.43 20.32
C ILE A 329 12.74 1.48 20.25
N PHE A 330 12.85 2.36 21.23
CA PHE A 330 13.85 3.44 21.21
C PHE A 330 15.29 2.93 21.30
N SER A 331 15.50 1.71 21.81
CA SER A 331 16.82 1.06 21.77
C SER A 331 17.20 0.54 20.38
N LEU A 332 16.21 0.23 19.54
CA LEU A 332 16.38 -0.27 18.17
C LEU A 332 16.36 0.87 17.15
N ASP A 333 15.43 1.80 17.33
CA ASP A 333 15.19 2.97 16.49
C ASP A 333 14.81 4.18 17.37
N PRO A 334 15.79 5.02 17.74
CA PRO A 334 15.55 6.24 18.51
C PRO A 334 14.66 7.26 17.81
N HIS A 335 14.47 7.16 16.49
CA HIS A 335 13.73 8.11 15.66
C HIS A 335 12.31 7.64 15.32
N CYS A 336 11.85 6.54 15.92
CA CYS A 336 10.52 5.98 15.67
C CYS A 336 9.38 6.91 16.13
N SER A 337 8.90 7.76 15.22
CA SER A 337 7.83 8.74 15.47
C SER A 337 6.53 8.10 15.99
N ALA A 338 6.15 6.95 15.42
CA ALA A 338 4.94 6.23 15.82
C ALA A 338 4.96 5.84 17.31
N ALA A 339 6.11 5.40 17.84
CA ALA A 339 6.25 5.01 19.24
C ALA A 339 6.09 6.21 20.19
N TYR A 340 6.71 7.34 19.87
CA TYR A 340 6.54 8.57 20.65
C TYR A 340 5.08 9.03 20.67
N VAL A 341 4.40 9.02 19.53
CA VAL A 341 3.01 9.45 19.42
C VAL A 341 2.09 8.51 20.21
N LEU A 342 2.24 7.20 20.07
CA LEU A 342 1.43 6.22 20.81
C LEU A 342 1.63 6.35 22.33
N LEU A 343 2.87 6.46 22.79
CA LEU A 343 3.20 6.62 24.20
C LEU A 343 2.67 7.96 24.76
N SER A 344 2.85 9.06 24.02
CA SER A 344 2.31 10.36 24.39
C SER A 344 0.78 10.35 24.47
N ASN A 345 0.10 9.68 23.55
CA ASN A 345 -1.36 9.57 23.56
C ASN A 345 -1.84 8.77 24.77
N LEU A 346 -1.12 7.70 25.12
CA LEU A 346 -1.44 6.89 26.29
C LEU A 346 -1.26 7.67 27.60
N TYR A 347 -0.19 8.45 27.72
CA TYR A 347 0.00 9.35 28.85
C TYR A 347 -1.10 10.40 28.95
N ALA A 348 -1.51 11.00 27.83
CA ALA A 348 -2.61 11.95 27.80
C ALA A 348 -3.93 11.30 28.27
N SER A 349 -4.27 10.10 27.78
CA SER A 349 -5.47 9.38 28.24
C SER A 349 -5.43 8.97 29.72
N ALA A 350 -4.23 8.84 30.30
CA ALA A 350 -4.02 8.56 31.71
C ALA A 350 -3.88 9.83 32.58
N GLY A 351 -4.04 11.04 32.01
CA GLY A 351 -3.88 12.31 32.72
C GLY A 351 -2.42 12.66 33.10
N ARG A 352 -1.43 11.93 32.58
CA ARG A 352 0.00 12.11 32.87
C ARG A 352 0.63 13.21 31.98
N TRP A 353 0.16 14.45 32.10
CA TRP A 353 0.60 15.58 31.24
C TRP A 353 2.08 15.95 31.35
N ALA A 354 2.70 15.69 32.50
CA ALA A 354 4.15 15.86 32.67
C ALA A 354 4.94 14.90 31.77
N ASP A 355 4.49 13.65 31.63
CA ASP A 355 5.10 12.66 30.73
C ASP A 355 4.86 13.00 29.27
N VAL A 356 3.68 13.52 28.91
CA VAL A 356 3.38 14.05 27.57
C VAL A 356 4.40 15.13 27.20
N SER A 357 4.64 16.07 28.11
CA SER A 357 5.59 17.17 27.92
C SER A 357 7.01 16.65 27.74
N ARG A 358 7.46 15.72 28.61
CA ARG A 358 8.78 15.06 28.47
C ARG A 358 8.94 14.35 27.14
N THR A 359 7.93 13.62 26.71
CA THR A 359 7.91 12.87 25.44
C THR A 359 8.07 13.84 24.26
N ARG A 360 7.35 14.96 24.26
CA ARG A 360 7.45 16.00 23.20
C ARG A 360 8.82 16.68 23.17
N VAL A 361 9.41 16.96 24.34
CA VAL A 361 10.78 17.51 24.42
C VAL A 361 11.79 16.53 23.82
N ARG A 362 11.68 15.24 24.17
CA ARG A 362 12.55 14.20 23.62
C ARG A 362 12.42 14.07 22.10
N MET A 363 11.20 14.16 21.55
CA MET A 363 10.98 14.22 20.11
C MET A 363 11.71 15.39 19.46
N ARG A 364 11.59 16.60 20.03
CA ARG A 364 12.26 17.81 19.50
C ARG A 364 13.78 17.69 19.51
N HIS A 365 14.36 17.23 20.63
CA HIS A 365 15.82 17.03 20.72
C HIS A 365 16.33 15.96 19.75
N GLY A 366 15.54 14.91 19.49
CA GLY A 366 15.87 13.85 18.54
C GLY A 366 15.54 14.16 17.08
N GLY A 367 15.08 15.38 16.76
CA GLY A 367 14.66 15.75 15.40
C GLY A 367 13.46 14.94 14.87
N VAL A 368 12.68 14.31 15.75
CA VAL A 368 11.57 13.43 15.36
C VAL A 368 10.33 14.26 15.10
N VAL A 369 9.89 14.27 13.84
CA VAL A 369 8.67 14.96 13.43
C VAL A 369 7.48 14.01 13.48
N LYS A 370 6.37 14.47 14.07
CA LYS A 370 5.10 13.76 14.04
C LYS A 370 4.53 13.82 12.62
N GLU A 371 4.17 12.68 12.06
CA GLU A 371 3.42 12.62 10.81
C GLU A 371 2.07 13.33 10.96
N ARG A 372 1.77 14.24 10.03
CA ARG A 372 0.50 14.96 10.03
C ARG A 372 -0.61 14.02 9.57
N GLY A 373 -1.68 13.91 10.37
CA GLY A 373 -2.87 13.18 9.95
C GLY A 373 -3.60 13.94 8.84
N SER A 374 -3.84 13.27 7.72
CA SER A 374 -4.68 13.76 6.63
C SER A 374 -5.66 12.69 6.20
N SER A 375 -6.78 13.15 5.64
CA SER A 375 -7.79 12.29 5.03
C SER A 375 -8.15 12.86 3.68
N TRP A 376 -8.40 11.99 2.70
CA TRP A 376 -8.70 12.43 1.35
C TRP A 376 -9.75 11.57 0.67
N VAL A 377 -10.34 12.17 -0.35
CA VAL A 377 -11.30 11.53 -1.26
C VAL A 377 -10.79 11.73 -2.67
N VAL A 378 -10.83 10.67 -3.47
CA VAL A 378 -10.49 10.73 -4.89
C VAL A 378 -11.80 10.79 -5.67
N MET A 379 -12.04 11.90 -6.37
CA MET A 379 -13.23 12.08 -7.20
C MET A 379 -12.85 12.53 -8.59
N LYS A 380 -13.40 11.86 -9.62
CA LYS A 380 -13.13 12.20 -11.02
C LYS A 380 -11.62 12.27 -11.34
N GLY A 381 -10.83 11.41 -10.70
CA GLY A 381 -9.37 11.36 -10.84
C GLY A 381 -8.59 12.42 -10.05
N LYS A 382 -9.25 13.30 -9.28
CA LYS A 382 -8.59 14.33 -8.48
C LYS A 382 -8.60 13.97 -6.99
N LYS A 383 -7.45 14.06 -6.33
CA LYS A 383 -7.30 13.93 -4.88
C LYS A 383 -7.75 15.22 -4.18
N HIS A 384 -8.71 15.13 -3.28
CA HIS A 384 -9.14 16.19 -2.38
C HIS A 384 -8.72 15.86 -0.95
N GLU A 385 -7.66 16.50 -0.47
CA GLU A 385 -7.04 16.21 0.81
C GLU A 385 -7.42 17.25 1.87
N PHE A 386 -7.66 16.76 3.08
CA PHE A 386 -8.07 17.53 4.24
C PHE A 386 -7.19 17.19 5.43
N VAL A 387 -6.95 18.21 6.25
CA VAL A 387 -6.21 18.13 7.51
C VAL A 387 -7.13 18.59 8.64
N SER A 388 -6.78 18.27 9.90
CA SER A 388 -7.63 18.72 11.02
C SER A 388 -7.76 20.25 11.03
N GLY A 389 -8.99 20.75 11.07
CA GLY A 389 -9.30 22.19 11.07
C GLY A 389 -9.04 22.93 9.74
N ASP A 390 -9.01 22.21 8.61
CA ASP A 390 -8.76 22.80 7.30
C ASP A 390 -9.73 23.95 6.94
N ARG A 391 -9.18 25.00 6.32
CA ARG A 391 -9.92 26.17 5.81
C ARG A 391 -9.61 26.48 4.33
N GLY A 392 -8.72 25.72 3.70
CA GLY A 392 -8.17 26.04 2.38
C GLY A 392 -8.97 25.50 1.19
N HIS A 393 -9.92 24.58 1.41
CA HIS A 393 -10.66 23.96 0.32
C HIS A 393 -11.70 24.93 -0.30
N PRO A 394 -11.86 25.00 -1.63
CA PRO A 394 -12.81 25.93 -2.27
C PRO A 394 -14.28 25.77 -1.84
N LEU A 395 -14.66 24.57 -1.38
CA LEU A 395 -16.01 24.26 -0.89
C LEU A 395 -16.11 24.22 0.63
N ILE A 396 -15.15 24.79 1.36
CA ILE A 396 -15.04 24.57 2.81
C ILE A 396 -16.27 25.03 3.60
N GLU A 397 -16.88 26.16 3.25
CA GLU A 397 -18.09 26.66 3.93
C GLU A 397 -19.25 25.65 3.81
N ARG A 398 -19.48 25.11 2.62
CA ARG A 398 -20.49 24.06 2.37
C ARG A 398 -20.18 22.77 3.11
N ILE A 399 -18.90 22.43 3.26
CA ILE A 399 -18.47 21.27 4.05
C ILE A 399 -18.86 21.47 5.52
N TYR A 400 -18.54 22.63 6.11
CA TYR A 400 -18.88 22.93 7.49
C TYR A 400 -20.39 23.05 7.73
N GLU A 401 -21.16 23.59 6.78
CA GLU A 401 -22.62 23.54 6.80
C GLU A 401 -23.13 22.10 6.87
N LYS A 402 -22.61 21.21 6.02
CA LYS A 402 -23.00 19.79 6.05
C LYS A 402 -22.61 19.11 7.37
N LEU A 403 -21.46 19.44 7.94
CA LEU A 403 -21.02 18.92 9.24
C LEU A 403 -21.88 19.43 10.40
N ARG A 404 -22.33 20.68 10.38
CA ARG A 404 -23.27 21.22 11.38
C ARG A 404 -24.60 20.46 11.32
N TRP A 405 -25.14 20.26 10.12
CA TRP A 405 -26.34 19.45 9.93
C TRP A 405 -26.16 18.01 10.43
N LEU A 406 -25.03 17.36 10.11
CA LEU A 406 -24.72 16.02 10.62
C LEU A 406 -24.64 16.01 12.15
N ARG A 407 -24.03 17.01 12.77
CA ARG A 407 -23.93 17.11 14.24
C ARG A 407 -25.30 17.12 14.90
N GLU A 408 -26.24 17.88 14.37
CA GLU A 408 -27.62 17.93 14.87
C GLU A 408 -28.30 16.56 14.73
N LYS A 409 -28.20 15.92 13.55
CA LYS A 409 -28.77 14.58 13.33
C LYS A 409 -28.16 13.50 14.20
N LEU A 410 -26.86 13.58 14.47
CA LEU A 410 -26.20 12.63 15.36
C LEU A 410 -26.66 12.80 16.82
N LYS A 411 -26.92 14.03 17.27
CA LYS A 411 -27.49 14.28 18.62
C LYS A 411 -28.90 13.70 18.75
N GLU A 412 -29.73 13.80 17.71
CA GLU A 412 -31.07 13.20 17.69
C GLU A 412 -31.05 11.67 17.88
N VAL A 413 -30.00 10.98 17.38
CA VAL A 413 -29.83 9.52 17.53
C VAL A 413 -28.98 9.12 18.75
N GLY A 414 -28.68 10.07 19.64
CA GLY A 414 -28.01 9.80 20.92
C GLY A 414 -26.48 9.77 20.89
N TYR A 415 -25.83 10.38 19.88
CA TYR A 415 -24.38 10.52 19.87
C TYR A 415 -23.88 11.38 21.04
N VAL A 416 -22.88 10.85 21.76
CA VAL A 416 -22.11 11.57 22.78
C VAL A 416 -20.64 11.49 22.41
N ALA A 417 -19.95 12.63 22.38
CA ALA A 417 -18.55 12.69 22.01
C ALA A 417 -17.66 12.03 23.07
N ASP A 418 -16.76 11.13 22.66
CA ASP A 418 -15.78 10.55 23.57
C ASP A 418 -14.54 11.45 23.66
N GLN A 419 -14.53 12.26 24.71
CA GLN A 419 -13.49 13.24 25.01
C GLN A 419 -12.11 12.62 25.27
N ARG A 420 -11.99 11.31 25.54
CA ARG A 420 -10.70 10.63 25.68
C ARG A 420 -9.86 10.68 24.40
N PHE A 421 -10.52 10.88 23.25
CA PHE A 421 -9.86 11.03 21.96
C PHE A 421 -9.49 12.48 21.62
N ALA A 422 -9.92 13.45 22.41
CA ALA A 422 -9.45 14.83 22.35
C ALA A 422 -8.21 14.99 23.23
N LEU A 423 -7.04 14.65 22.67
CA LEU A 423 -5.75 14.54 23.38
C LEU A 423 -5.09 15.90 23.69
N HIS A 424 -5.91 16.90 24.01
CA HIS A 424 -5.52 18.26 24.34
C HIS A 424 -6.00 18.60 25.75
N ASP A 425 -5.15 19.30 26.50
CA ASP A 425 -5.44 19.80 27.84
C ASP A 425 -6.25 21.10 27.73
N VAL A 426 -7.53 20.96 27.39
CA VAL A 426 -8.48 22.05 27.13
C VAL A 426 -9.85 21.72 27.73
N GLU A 427 -10.71 22.72 27.85
CA GLU A 427 -12.07 22.57 28.35
C GLU A 427 -12.89 21.59 27.49
N ASP A 428 -13.88 20.95 28.10
CA ASP A 428 -14.65 19.86 27.50
C ASP A 428 -15.44 20.26 26.24
N GLU A 429 -15.91 21.51 26.18
CA GLU A 429 -16.58 22.09 25.02
C GLU A 429 -15.60 22.26 23.84
N GLN A 430 -14.36 22.65 24.13
CA GLN A 430 -13.30 22.80 23.12
C GLN A 430 -12.83 21.42 22.62
N LYS A 431 -12.81 20.40 23.50
CA LYS A 431 -12.54 19.01 23.10
C LYS A 431 -13.56 18.51 22.08
N GLU A 432 -14.85 18.74 22.31
CA GLU A 432 -15.92 18.36 21.36
C GLU A 432 -15.75 19.07 20.01
N GLU A 433 -15.44 20.37 20.02
CA GLU A 433 -15.25 21.14 18.79
C GLU A 433 -14.04 20.65 17.99
N MET A 434 -12.93 20.30 18.65
CA MET A 434 -11.75 19.72 18.02
C MET A 434 -12.04 18.39 17.32
N LEU A 435 -12.85 17.52 17.93
CA LEU A 435 -13.24 16.23 17.33
C LEU A 435 -14.02 16.42 16.01
N TRP A 436 -14.88 17.43 15.94
CA TRP A 436 -15.62 17.77 14.73
C TRP A 436 -14.76 18.35 13.60
N CYS A 437 -13.57 18.84 13.92
CA CYS A 437 -12.62 19.35 12.97
C CYS A 437 -11.67 18.28 12.41
N HIS A 438 -11.81 17.01 12.82
CA HIS A 438 -10.98 15.92 12.31
C HIS A 438 -11.09 15.75 10.79
N SER A 439 -9.96 15.40 10.17
CA SER A 439 -9.83 15.31 8.71
C SER A 439 -10.81 14.33 8.08
N GLU A 440 -11.12 13.22 8.75
CA GLU A 440 -12.08 12.22 8.29
C GLU A 440 -13.46 12.82 8.09
N ARG A 441 -13.90 13.65 9.05
CA ARG A 441 -15.23 14.27 9.01
C ARG A 441 -15.29 15.29 7.88
N LEU A 442 -14.25 16.10 7.71
CA LEU A 442 -14.14 17.04 6.59
C LEU A 442 -14.19 16.31 5.24
N ALA A 443 -13.43 15.23 5.09
CA ALA A 443 -13.42 14.41 3.89
C ALA A 443 -14.80 13.79 3.60
N ILE A 444 -15.49 13.26 4.61
CA ILE A 444 -16.87 12.74 4.48
C ILE A 444 -17.86 13.85 4.15
N GLY A 445 -17.75 15.01 4.79
CA GLY A 445 -18.58 16.18 4.51
C GLY A 445 -18.45 16.61 3.05
N PHE A 446 -17.22 16.73 2.56
CA PHE A 446 -16.92 16.96 1.14
C PHE A 446 -17.51 15.87 0.24
N ALA A 447 -17.36 14.60 0.63
CA ALA A 447 -17.88 13.49 -0.14
C ALA A 447 -19.40 13.56 -0.28
N LEU A 448 -20.11 13.82 0.81
CA LEU A 448 -21.57 13.90 0.84
C LEU A 448 -22.13 15.03 -0.02
N ILE A 449 -21.44 16.18 -0.10
CA ILE A 449 -21.93 17.33 -0.90
C ILE A 449 -21.55 17.22 -2.39
N SER A 450 -20.56 16.39 -2.73
CA SER A 450 -19.98 16.34 -4.08
C SER A 450 -20.29 15.06 -4.85
N SER A 451 -20.92 14.07 -4.21
CA SER A 451 -21.28 12.79 -4.81
C SER A 451 -22.80 12.65 -4.95
N VAL A 452 -23.23 11.78 -5.87
CA VAL A 452 -24.65 11.48 -6.10
C VAL A 452 -25.25 10.83 -4.86
N GLU A 453 -26.48 11.21 -4.52
CA GLU A 453 -27.23 10.62 -3.41
C GLU A 453 -27.35 9.09 -3.58
N GLY A 454 -27.19 8.34 -2.49
CA GLY A 454 -27.19 6.88 -2.49
C GLY A 454 -25.88 6.19 -2.96
N SER A 455 -24.93 6.91 -3.57
CA SER A 455 -23.65 6.30 -3.99
C SER A 455 -22.75 5.94 -2.80
N GLY A 456 -21.84 4.98 -2.94
CA GLY A 456 -20.83 4.71 -1.90
C GLY A 456 -19.84 5.87 -1.75
N ILE A 457 -19.26 6.02 -0.56
CA ILE A 457 -18.19 6.98 -0.27
C ILE A 457 -16.95 6.23 0.14
N THR A 458 -15.80 6.52 -0.46
CA THR A 458 -14.50 5.99 -0.01
C THR A 458 -13.63 7.13 0.50
N VAL A 459 -13.17 7.03 1.74
CA VAL A 459 -12.24 7.96 2.37
C VAL A 459 -10.97 7.23 2.75
N MET A 460 -9.83 7.83 2.42
CA MET A 460 -8.52 7.29 2.76
C MET A 460 -7.91 8.15 3.87
N LYS A 461 -7.19 7.52 4.81
CA LYS A 461 -6.47 8.18 5.89
C LYS A 461 -5.09 7.54 6.05
N ASN A 462 -4.06 8.38 6.16
CA ASN A 462 -2.69 7.90 6.36
C ASN A 462 -2.47 7.29 7.76
N LEU A 463 -3.15 7.82 8.78
CA LEU A 463 -3.08 7.35 10.15
C LEU A 463 -4.30 6.50 10.55
N ARG A 464 -4.24 5.86 11.72
CA ARG A 464 -5.38 5.15 12.31
C ARG A 464 -6.51 6.14 12.65
N VAL A 465 -7.76 5.79 12.32
CA VAL A 465 -8.96 6.58 12.67
C VAL A 465 -9.16 6.49 14.18
N CYS A 466 -9.47 7.60 14.87
CA CYS A 466 -9.72 7.55 16.32
C CYS A 466 -11.09 6.90 16.65
N GLY A 467 -11.27 6.42 17.89
CA GLY A 467 -12.47 5.67 18.27
C GLY A 467 -13.74 6.49 18.14
N ASP A 468 -13.70 7.76 18.52
CA ASP A 468 -14.82 8.69 18.35
C ASP A 468 -15.16 8.94 16.87
N CYS A 469 -14.17 9.11 15.98
CA CYS A 469 -14.42 9.19 14.55
C CYS A 469 -15.01 7.89 14.00
N HIS A 470 -14.52 6.72 14.43
CA HIS A 470 -15.07 5.44 14.02
C HIS A 470 -16.57 5.33 14.39
N GLU A 471 -16.93 5.69 15.62
CA GLU A 471 -18.33 5.71 16.08
C GLU A 471 -19.19 6.70 15.31
N VAL A 472 -18.69 7.92 15.10
CA VAL A 472 -19.41 8.95 14.33
C VAL A 472 -19.65 8.50 12.89
N ILE A 473 -18.65 7.93 12.22
CA ILE A 473 -18.79 7.50 10.83
C ILE A 473 -19.80 6.36 10.72
N LYS A 474 -19.82 5.45 11.70
CA LYS A 474 -20.83 4.40 11.84
C LYS A 474 -22.23 5.01 11.90
N LEU A 475 -22.48 5.96 12.80
CA LEU A 475 -23.79 6.62 12.91
C LEU A 475 -24.14 7.44 11.67
N ILE A 476 -23.18 8.15 11.06
CA ILE A 476 -23.38 8.89 9.80
C ILE A 476 -23.89 7.93 8.72
N SER A 477 -23.29 6.75 8.57
CA SER A 477 -23.73 5.77 7.56
C SER A 477 -25.21 5.38 7.69
N GLY A 478 -25.72 5.33 8.93
CA GLY A 478 -27.14 5.11 9.22
C GLY A 478 -28.01 6.33 8.89
N VAL A 479 -27.59 7.52 9.34
CA VAL A 479 -28.31 8.78 9.11
C VAL A 479 -28.45 9.11 7.62
N VAL A 480 -27.38 8.92 6.83
CA VAL A 480 -27.41 9.25 5.41
C VAL A 480 -27.85 8.09 4.52
N GLY A 481 -27.98 6.87 5.07
CA GLY A 481 -28.35 5.67 4.31
C GLY A 481 -27.35 5.29 3.21
N ARG A 482 -26.05 5.56 3.41
CA ARG A 482 -24.99 5.31 2.41
C ARG A 482 -23.90 4.44 3.01
N GLU A 483 -23.31 3.58 2.19
CA GLU A 483 -22.08 2.88 2.56
C GLU A 483 -20.91 3.87 2.55
N ILE A 484 -20.20 3.94 3.67
CA ILE A 484 -18.97 4.72 3.81
C ILE A 484 -17.84 3.72 4.06
N VAL A 485 -16.88 3.66 3.15
CA VAL A 485 -15.67 2.88 3.27
C VAL A 485 -14.55 3.80 3.73
N VAL A 486 -13.89 3.46 4.83
CA VAL A 486 -12.74 4.23 5.32
C VAL A 486 -11.54 3.32 5.43
N ARG A 487 -10.43 3.68 4.76
CA ARG A 487 -9.13 3.06 4.96
C ARG A 487 -8.35 3.81 6.03
N ASP A 488 -7.91 3.11 7.07
CA ASP A 488 -7.01 3.64 8.09
C ASP A 488 -5.77 2.76 8.25
N SER A 489 -4.56 3.34 8.27
CA SER A 489 -3.29 2.61 8.53
C SER A 489 -3.18 1.17 7.94
N GLY A 490 -3.76 0.94 6.75
CA GLY A 490 -3.79 -0.37 6.04
C GLY A 490 -5.00 -1.30 6.27
N ARG A 491 -6.04 -0.88 6.99
CA ARG A 491 -7.30 -1.62 7.19
C ARG A 491 -8.48 -0.83 6.61
N PHE A 492 -9.42 -1.52 5.98
CA PHE A 492 -10.68 -0.95 5.53
C PHE A 492 -11.81 -1.25 6.51
N HIS A 493 -12.62 -0.23 6.75
CA HIS A 493 -13.83 -0.27 7.55
C HIS A 493 -15.00 0.03 6.63
N HIS A 494 -15.94 -0.90 6.53
CA HIS A 494 -17.18 -0.70 5.77
C HIS A 494 -18.28 -0.33 6.75
N PHE A 495 -18.69 0.94 6.74
CA PHE A 495 -19.78 1.45 7.55
C PHE A 495 -21.07 1.44 6.73
N LYS A 496 -22.06 0.67 7.18
CA LYS A 496 -23.36 0.55 6.51
C LYS A 496 -24.45 0.38 7.55
N ASN A 497 -25.49 1.21 7.45
CA ASN A 497 -26.67 1.15 8.32
C ASN A 497 -26.33 1.16 9.83
N GLY A 498 -25.34 1.95 10.26
CA GLY A 498 -24.97 2.01 11.67
C GLY A 498 -24.11 0.84 12.16
N VAL A 499 -23.55 0.02 11.27
CA VAL A 499 -22.65 -1.10 11.61
C VAL A 499 -21.35 -0.98 10.83
N CYS A 500 -20.24 -1.40 11.44
CA CYS A 500 -18.94 -1.50 10.79
C CYS A 500 -18.54 -2.95 10.53
N SER A 501 -17.85 -3.24 9.41
CA SER A 501 -17.30 -4.58 9.11
C SER A 501 -16.30 -5.10 10.15
N CYS A 502 -15.79 -4.24 11.04
CA CYS A 502 -14.94 -4.65 12.15
C CYS A 502 -15.70 -5.22 13.36
N SER A 503 -17.03 -5.12 13.39
CA SER A 503 -17.88 -5.48 14.56
C SER A 503 -17.42 -4.81 15.86
N ASP A 504 -16.99 -3.55 15.76
CA ASP A 504 -16.40 -2.75 16.86
C ASP A 504 -15.13 -3.38 17.49
N TYR A 505 -14.56 -4.41 16.85
CA TYR A 505 -13.23 -4.94 17.13
C TYR A 505 -12.17 -4.06 16.45
N TRP A 506 -12.06 -2.83 16.94
CA TRP A 506 -11.25 -1.75 16.36
C TRP A 506 -9.81 -1.76 16.87
#